data_AF-A0A0B8QD59-F1
#
_entry.id   AF-A0A0B8QD59-F1
#
_cell.length_a   1.000
_cell.length_b   1.000
_cell.length_c   1.000
_cell.angle_alpha   90.00
_cell.angle_beta   90.00
_cell.angle_gamma   90.00
#
_symmetry.space_group_name_H-M   'P 1'
#
loop_
_entity.id
_entity.type
_entity.pdbx_description
1 polymer ?
#
loop_
_entity_poly.entity_id
_entity_poly.type
_entity_poly.pdbx_seq_one_letter_code
_entity_poly.pdbx_strand_id
1 'polypeptide(L)'
;MHCSGTGEPVDPKMTYRYREQQGFIASVRKDNLTFSGEELIAIAERRFTTPAQLSAAKRFTRIALKPYLGGKPLKSRELFLPRTRSIGQ
;
A
#
# COMPACT_ATOMS: atom_id res chain seq x y z
N MET A 1 -10.63 10.17 7.21
CA MET A 1 -9.16 10.14 7.07
C MET A 1 -8.69 11.56 6.74
N HIS A 2 -7.56 12.02 7.25
CA HIS A 2 -7.05 13.38 7.04
C HIS A 2 -5.61 13.38 6.51
N CYS A 3 -5.25 14.42 5.75
CA CYS A 3 -3.88 14.70 5.32
C CYS A 3 -3.04 15.09 6.53
N SER A 4 -1.90 14.43 6.74
CA SER A 4 -1.04 14.66 7.90
C SER A 4 -0.26 15.98 7.84
N GLY A 5 -0.12 16.56 6.65
CA GLY A 5 0.56 17.86 6.47
C GLY A 5 -0.34 19.07 6.72
N THR A 6 -1.63 18.97 6.37
CA THR A 6 -2.57 20.11 6.43
C THR A 6 -3.69 19.94 7.45
N GLY A 7 -3.96 18.71 7.92
CA GLY A 7 -5.11 18.39 8.77
C GLY A 7 -6.44 18.30 8.03
N GLU A 8 -6.46 18.64 6.74
CA GLU A 8 -7.66 18.63 5.91
C GLU A 8 -8.13 17.21 5.56
N PRO A 9 -9.44 17.02 5.30
CA PRO A 9 -9.93 15.74 4.78
C PRO A 9 -9.24 15.37 3.47
N VAL A 10 -9.08 14.06 3.24
CA VAL A 10 -8.52 13.54 1.99
C VAL A 10 -9.50 13.79 0.84
N ASP A 11 -9.06 14.49 -0.19
CA ASP A 11 -9.80 14.70 -1.43
C ASP A 11 -9.62 13.48 -2.36
N PRO A 12 -10.70 12.82 -2.81
CA PRO A 12 -10.64 11.68 -3.74
C PRO A 12 -9.78 11.92 -4.99
N LYS A 13 -9.78 13.15 -5.51
CA LYS A 13 -9.13 13.53 -6.77
C LYS A 13 -7.66 13.92 -6.61
N MET A 14 -7.17 14.05 -5.38
CA MET A 14 -5.78 14.40 -5.10
C MET A 14 -4.90 13.16 -4.94
N THR A 15 -3.58 13.38 -4.99
CA THR A 15 -2.57 12.37 -4.73
C THR A 15 -1.80 12.67 -3.45
N TYR A 16 -1.48 11.60 -2.74
CA TYR A 16 -0.84 11.65 -1.43
C TYR A 16 0.33 10.69 -1.41
N ARG A 17 1.42 11.13 -0.79
CA ARG A 17 2.62 10.33 -0.57
C ARG A 17 2.63 9.83 0.86
N TYR A 18 2.83 8.53 1.03
CA TYR A 18 3.08 7.92 2.32
C TYR A 18 4.50 8.25 2.80
N ARG A 19 4.61 8.75 4.02
CA ARG A 19 5.86 8.90 4.76
C ARG A 19 5.78 8.10 6.04
N GLU A 20 6.78 7.26 6.27
CA GLU A 20 6.88 6.47 7.49
C GLU A 20 6.83 7.39 8.72
N GLN A 21 6.03 7.00 9.71
CA GLN A 21 5.74 7.73 10.95
C GLN A 21 5.04 9.10 10.81
N GLN A 22 4.90 9.64 9.59
CA GLN A 22 4.23 10.92 9.35
C GLN A 22 2.86 10.77 8.69
N GLY A 23 2.54 9.60 8.11
CA GLY A 23 1.25 9.36 7.46
C GLY A 23 1.23 9.80 6.01
N PHE A 24 0.11 10.35 5.56
CA PHE A 24 -0.13 10.69 4.16
C PHE A 24 -0.08 12.20 3.95
N ILE A 25 0.77 12.66 3.03
CA ILE A 25 0.98 14.07 2.74
C ILE A 25 0.65 14.34 1.28
N ALA A 26 -0.14 15.37 1.00
CA ALA A 26 -0.45 15.78 -0.38
C ALA A 26 0.83 15.98 -1.19
N SER A 27 0.90 15.36 -2.36
CA SER A 27 2.08 15.42 -3.21
C SER A 27 1.73 15.17 -4.67
N VAL A 28 2.37 15.92 -5.57
CA VAL A 28 2.29 15.71 -7.02
C VAL A 28 3.31 14.71 -7.55
N ARG A 29 4.25 14.25 -6.71
CA ARG A 29 5.24 13.24 -7.10
C ARG A 29 4.57 11.89 -7.27
N LYS A 30 4.96 11.15 -8.31
CA LYS A 30 4.47 9.79 -8.58
C LYS A 30 5.59 8.78 -8.37
N ASP A 31 5.42 7.92 -7.38
CA ASP A 31 6.27 6.75 -7.12
C ASP A 31 5.51 5.65 -6.37
N ASN A 32 6.22 4.60 -5.93
CA ASN A 32 5.65 3.46 -5.22
C ASN A 32 5.07 3.80 -3.83
N LEU A 33 5.34 5.00 -3.30
CA LEU A 33 4.77 5.50 -2.04
C LEU A 33 3.57 6.43 -2.28
N THR A 34 3.15 6.59 -3.53
CA THR A 34 2.06 7.49 -3.92
C THR A 34 0.75 6.73 -4.03
N PHE A 35 -0.32 7.36 -3.53
CA PHE A 35 -1.68 6.83 -3.50
C PHE A 35 -2.66 7.94 -3.88
N SER A 36 -3.74 7.60 -4.58
CA SER A 36 -4.84 8.56 -4.82
C SER A 36 -5.72 8.70 -3.58
N GLY A 37 -6.46 9.80 -3.46
CA GLY A 37 -7.42 9.98 -2.40
C GLY A 37 -8.49 8.90 -2.39
N GLU A 38 -8.99 8.48 -3.56
CA GLU A 38 -9.92 7.34 -3.67
C GLU A 38 -9.34 6.04 -3.12
N GLU A 39 -8.06 5.73 -3.42
CA GLU A 39 -7.38 4.56 -2.86
C GLU A 39 -7.26 4.66 -1.34
N LEU A 40 -6.93 5.84 -0.82
CA LEU A 40 -6.82 6.09 0.61
C LEU A 40 -8.17 5.91 1.32
N ILE A 41 -9.24 6.53 0.81
CA ILE A 41 -10.58 6.39 1.38
C ILE A 41 -10.99 4.91 1.42
N ALA A 42 -10.77 4.18 0.33
CA ALA A 42 -11.04 2.73 0.28
C ALA A 42 -10.22 1.94 1.33
N ILE A 43 -8.95 2.30 1.56
CA ILE A 43 -8.11 1.70 2.59
C ILE A 43 -8.64 2.00 4.00
N ALA A 44 -9.07 3.24 4.27
CA ALA A 44 -9.64 3.61 5.57
C ALA A 44 -10.95 2.86 5.87
N GLU A 45 -11.81 2.75 4.87
CA GLU A 45 -13.10 2.04 4.99
C GLU A 45 -12.96 0.52 4.91
N ARG A 46 -11.77 0.01 4.51
CA ARG A 46 -11.51 -1.41 4.23
C ARG A 46 -12.48 -1.99 3.20
N ARG A 47 -12.93 -1.17 2.26
CA ARG A 47 -13.88 -1.52 1.21
C ARG A 47 -13.23 -1.30 -0.15
N PHE A 48 -13.02 -2.39 -0.88
CA PHE A 48 -12.34 -2.38 -2.17
C PHE A 48 -13.29 -2.87 -3.25
N THR A 49 -13.75 -1.96 -4.11
CA THR A 49 -14.66 -2.24 -5.23
C THR A 49 -13.93 -2.35 -6.55
N THR A 50 -12.69 -1.85 -6.65
CA THR A 50 -11.90 -1.89 -7.88
C THR A 50 -10.57 -2.65 -7.71
N PRO A 51 -10.03 -3.26 -8.78
CA PRO A 51 -8.71 -3.89 -8.75
C PRO A 51 -7.58 -2.91 -8.39
N ALA A 52 -7.72 -1.63 -8.77
CA ALA A 52 -6.77 -0.58 -8.43
C ALA A 52 -6.67 -0.38 -6.91
N GLN A 53 -7.82 -0.30 -6.22
CA GLN A 53 -7.89 -0.18 -4.76
C GLN A 53 -7.27 -1.39 -4.05
N LEU A 54 -7.52 -2.61 -4.52
CA LEU A 54 -6.90 -3.82 -3.97
C LEU A 54 -5.37 -3.80 -4.14
N SER A 55 -4.90 -3.39 -5.32
CA SER A 55 -3.47 -3.24 -5.59
C SER A 55 -2.85 -2.19 -4.66
N ALA A 56 -3.53 -1.06 -4.46
CA ALA A 56 -3.09 -0.01 -3.54
C ALA A 56 -3.00 -0.49 -2.10
N ALA A 57 -4.05 -1.15 -1.59
CA ALA A 57 -4.07 -1.72 -0.24
C ALA A 57 -2.93 -2.73 -0.04
N LYS A 58 -2.69 -3.61 -1.01
CA LYS A 58 -1.57 -4.57 -0.99
C LYS A 58 -0.21 -3.87 -0.99
N ARG A 59 -0.04 -2.80 -1.78
CA ARG A 59 1.20 -2.00 -1.78
C ARG A 59 1.41 -1.33 -0.42
N PHE A 60 0.40 -0.62 0.07
CA PHE A 60 0.43 0.09 1.34
C PHE A 60 0.77 -0.83 2.51
N THR A 61 0.03 -1.93 2.67
CA THR A 61 0.26 -2.90 3.76
C THR A 61 1.67 -3.48 3.74
N ARG A 62 2.21 -3.80 2.56
CA ARG A 62 3.59 -4.27 2.43
C ARG A 62 4.62 -3.22 2.87
N ILE A 63 4.40 -1.95 2.53
CA ILE A 63 5.28 -0.85 2.93
C ILE A 63 5.17 -0.61 4.44
N ALA A 64 3.96 -0.46 4.95
CA ALA A 64 3.70 -0.16 6.36
C ALA A 64 4.19 -1.26 7.31
N LEU A 65 4.12 -2.52 6.90
CA LEU A 65 4.61 -3.64 7.71
C LEU A 65 6.13 -3.83 7.62
N LYS A 66 6.79 -3.37 6.55
CA LYS A 66 8.22 -3.64 6.31
C LYS A 66 9.13 -3.30 7.50
N PRO A 67 9.00 -2.15 8.20
CA PRO A 67 9.82 -1.83 9.36
C PRO A 67 9.69 -2.84 10.51
N TYR A 68 8.52 -3.45 10.66
CA TYR A 68 8.21 -4.36 11.77
C TYR A 68 8.64 -5.82 11.48
N LEU A 69 9.06 -6.13 10.26
CA LEU A 69 9.48 -7.49 9.87
C LEU A 69 10.99 -7.74 10.05
N GLY A 70 11.75 -6.77 10.55
CA GLY A 70 13.18 -6.93 10.84
C GLY A 70 14.01 -7.33 9.61
N GLY A 71 13.60 -6.90 8.41
CA GLY A 71 14.27 -7.22 7.15
C GLY A 71 14.09 -8.67 6.66
N LYS A 72 13.38 -9.53 7.40
CA LYS A 72 13.13 -10.92 7.00
C LYS A 72 11.86 -11.01 6.15
N PRO A 73 11.87 -11.76 5.02
CA PRO A 73 10.65 -12.02 4.29
C PRO A 73 9.67 -12.85 5.15
N LEU A 74 8.37 -12.66 4.94
CA LEU A 74 7.35 -13.47 5.59
C LEU A 74 7.44 -14.92 5.12
N LYS A 75 7.76 -15.86 6.02
CA LYS A 75 7.92 -17.29 5.72
C LYS A 75 6.70 -17.91 5.03
N SER A 76 5.50 -17.46 5.40
CA SER A 76 4.23 -17.90 4.79
C SER A 76 4.15 -17.62 3.28
N ARG A 77 4.94 -16.68 2.75
CA ARG A 77 4.99 -16.41 1.29
C ARG A 77 5.56 -17.59 0.51
N GLU A 78 6.40 -18.41 1.13
CA GLU A 78 6.98 -19.59 0.47
C GLU A 78 5.92 -20.61 0.07
N LEU A 79 4.78 -20.67 0.78
CA LEU A 79 3.65 -21.54 0.45
C LEU A 79 3.01 -21.20 -0.92
N PHE A 80 3.19 -19.96 -1.38
CA PHE A 80 2.62 -19.45 -2.63
C PHE A 80 3.65 -19.32 -3.75
N LEU A 81 4.90 -19.68 -3.50
CA LEU A 81 5.88 -19.79 -4.57
C LEU A 81 5.46 -20.98 -5.45
N PRO A 82 5.42 -20.82 -6.79
CA PRO A 82 5.24 -21.96 -7.65
C PRO A 82 6.36 -22.95 -7.30
N ARG A 83 6.01 -24.15 -6.85
CA ARG A 83 6.98 -25.25 -6.82
C ARG A 83 7.42 -25.37 -8.27
N THR A 84 8.66 -24.99 -8.56
CA THR A 84 9.29 -25.37 -9.81
C THR A 84 9.13 -26.88 -9.85
N ARG A 85 8.20 -27.37 -10.69
CA ARG A 85 8.20 -28.77 -11.08
C ARG A 85 9.58 -28.96 -11.66
N SER A 86 10.43 -29.71 -10.96
CA SER A 86 11.58 -30.33 -11.57
C SER A 86 11.00 -31.17 -12.72
N ILE A 87 11.01 -30.61 -13.93
CA ILE A 87 10.81 -31.38 -15.15
C ILE A 87 12.10 -32.17 -15.28
N GLY A 88 12.13 -33.32 -14.59
CA GLY A 88 13.03 -34.41 -14.91
C GLY A 88 12.26 -35.35 -15.81
N GLN A 89 12.56 -35.29 -17.11
CA GLN A 89 12.73 -36.38 -18.07
C GLN A 89 13.14 -35.75 -19.41
#